data_AF-A0A923YZK0-F1
#
_entry.id   AF-A0A923YZK0-F1
#
_cell.length_a   1.000
_cell.length_b   1.000
_cell.length_c   1.000
_cell.angle_alpha   90.00
_cell.angle_beta   90.00
_cell.angle_gamma   90.00
#
_symmetry.space_group_name_H-M   'P 1'
#
loop_
_entity.id
_entity.type
_entity.pdbx_description
1 polymer ?
#
loop_
_entity_poly.entity_id
_entity_poly.type
_entity_poly.pdbx_seq_one_letter_code
_entity_poly.pdbx_strand_id
1 'polypeptide(L)'
;MSDSRVTEPRKRFVELLSLSSRITFSDLRRDLVGKKGQPGMNLATLYRIVDTFKAQGLIHETTIAGERLIFACQCADGRIDDAVTISFCENCGAIYDTHTRISAQLTLSQTYQQTKSCSACVIR
;
A
#
# COMPACT_ATOMS: atom_id res chain seq x y z
N MET A 1 -9.01 4.59 22.87
CA MET A 1 -8.75 5.05 21.50
C MET A 1 -7.53 5.95 21.55
N SER A 2 -6.37 5.48 21.10
CA SER A 2 -5.17 6.31 21.06
C SER A 2 -5.29 7.27 19.89
N ASP A 3 -5.62 8.53 20.18
CA ASP A 3 -5.53 9.63 19.21
C ASP A 3 -4.10 9.69 18.69
N SER A 4 -3.89 9.08 17.52
CA SER A 4 -2.60 9.11 16.86
C SER A 4 -2.36 10.53 16.39
N ARG A 5 -1.57 11.31 17.16
CA ARG A 5 -1.25 12.71 16.85
C ARG A 5 -0.91 12.88 15.38
N VAL A 6 -1.59 13.82 14.73
CA VAL A 6 -1.32 14.19 13.33
C VAL A 6 0.02 14.93 13.31
N THR A 7 1.04 14.28 12.74
CA THR A 7 2.38 14.85 12.58
C THR A 7 2.63 15.21 11.12
N GLU A 8 3.51 16.17 10.88
CA GLU A 8 3.87 16.59 9.52
C GLU A 8 4.35 15.42 8.63
N PRO A 9 5.20 14.49 9.10
CA PRO A 9 5.52 13.28 8.36
C PRO A 9 4.32 12.42 7.94
N ARG A 10 3.31 12.28 8.82
CA ARG A 10 2.10 11.50 8.53
C ARG A 10 1.21 12.19 7.51
N LYS A 11 1.09 13.53 7.59
CA LYS A 11 0.32 14.30 6.60
C LYS A 11 0.89 14.12 5.20
N ARG A 12 2.21 14.34 5.03
CA ARG A 12 2.89 14.17 3.74
C ARG A 12 2.79 12.74 3.19
N PHE A 13 2.83 11.74 4.06
CA PHE A 13 2.61 10.34 3.67
C PHE A 13 1.21 10.12 3.11
N VAL A 14 0.18 10.61 3.80
CA VAL A 14 -1.23 10.49 3.36
C VAL A 14 -1.48 11.27 2.07
N GLU A 15 -0.96 12.50 1.96
CA GLU A 15 -1.06 13.31 0.75
C GLU A 15 -0.48 12.56 -0.46
N LEU A 16 0.73 12.03 -0.34
CA LEU A 16 1.36 11.29 -1.43
C LEU A 16 0.60 10.00 -1.78
N LEU A 17 0.09 9.29 -0.77
CA LEU A 17 -0.73 8.10 -0.98
C LEU A 17 -2.09 8.44 -1.62
N SER A 18 -2.64 9.64 -1.40
CA SER A 18 -3.92 10.05 -1.99
C SER A 18 -3.85 10.35 -3.49
N LEU A 19 -2.65 10.55 -4.04
CA LEU A 19 -2.44 10.86 -5.45
C LEU A 19 -2.53 9.63 -6.37
N SER A 20 -2.49 8.42 -5.82
CA SER A 20 -2.48 7.19 -6.60
C SER A 20 -3.14 6.04 -5.80
N SER A 21 -3.79 5.10 -6.49
CA SER A 21 -4.33 3.91 -5.82
C SER A 21 -3.24 3.02 -5.19
N ARG A 22 -2.00 3.15 -5.69
CA ARG A 22 -0.82 2.45 -5.18
C ARG A 22 0.46 3.27 -5.33
N ILE A 23 1.46 2.98 -4.52
CA ILE A 23 2.79 3.59 -4.60
C ILE A 23 3.87 2.58 -4.24
N THR A 24 5.04 2.67 -4.86
CA THR A 24 6.18 1.83 -4.47
C THR A 24 6.86 2.38 -3.22
N PHE A 25 7.48 1.51 -2.42
CA PHE A 25 8.28 1.95 -1.28
C PHE A 25 9.48 2.77 -1.74
N SER A 26 10.04 2.49 -2.92
CA SER A 26 11.10 3.28 -3.52
C SER A 26 10.64 4.72 -3.84
N ASP A 27 9.43 4.90 -4.37
CA ASP A 27 8.84 6.22 -4.62
C ASP A 27 8.59 6.96 -3.30
N LEU A 28 7.99 6.30 -2.31
CA LEU A 28 7.80 6.86 -0.97
C LEU A 28 9.13 7.33 -0.36
N ARG A 29 10.17 6.50 -0.48
CA ARG A 29 11.50 6.86 0.00
C ARG A 29 12.05 8.06 -0.74
N ARG A 30 11.94 8.11 -2.07
CA ARG A 30 12.43 9.23 -2.89
C ARG A 30 11.76 10.55 -2.50
N ASP A 31 10.45 10.52 -2.28
CA ASP A 31 9.64 11.75 -2.20
C ASP A 31 9.46 12.24 -0.75
N LEU A 32 9.61 11.36 0.24
CA LEU A 32 9.39 11.68 1.65
C LEU A 32 10.68 11.70 2.49
N VAL A 33 11.70 10.92 2.13
CA VAL A 33 12.93 10.81 2.93
C VAL A 33 13.91 11.89 2.51
N GLY A 34 14.15 12.84 3.43
CA GLY A 34 15.11 13.91 3.23
C GLY A 34 16.54 13.38 3.23
N LYS A 35 17.40 13.93 2.38
CA LYS A 35 18.85 13.76 2.52
C LYS A 35 19.34 14.51 3.77
N LYS A 36 20.49 14.12 4.31
CA LYS A 36 21.06 14.75 5.52
C LYS A 36 21.13 16.28 5.35
N GLY A 37 20.43 17.04 6.20
CA GLY A 37 20.38 18.51 6.14
C GLY A 37 19.31 19.10 5.22
N GLN A 38 18.47 18.28 4.58
CA GLN A 38 17.32 18.73 3.79
C GLN A 38 16.00 18.45 4.52
N PRO A 39 14.94 19.26 4.28
CA PRO A 39 13.63 19.02 4.84
C PRO A 39 13.04 17.69 4.35
N GLY A 40 12.72 16.80 5.28
CA GLY A 40 12.14 15.49 5.02
C GLY A 40 12.18 14.61 6.27
N MET A 41 11.50 13.46 6.23
CA MET A 41 11.59 12.50 7.33
C MET A 41 12.84 11.62 7.18
N ASN A 42 13.30 11.00 8.26
CA ASN A 42 14.34 9.97 8.14
C ASN A 42 13.72 8.62 7.70
N LEU A 43 14.55 7.72 7.19
CA LEU A 43 14.09 6.43 6.68
C LEU A 43 13.39 5.59 7.76
N ALA A 44 13.92 5.56 8.99
CA ALA A 44 13.31 4.84 10.11
C ALA A 44 11.88 5.34 10.43
N THR A 45 11.63 6.64 10.27
CA THR A 45 10.31 7.24 10.45
C THR A 45 9.34 6.78 9.37
N LEU A 46 9.79 6.69 8.10
CA LEU A 46 8.97 6.17 7.01
C LEU A 46 8.54 4.72 7.29
N TYR A 47 9.48 3.85 7.68
CA TYR A 47 9.18 2.46 8.07
C TYR A 47 8.14 2.42 9.20
N ARG A 48 8.36 3.19 10.28
CA ARG A 48 7.42 3.23 11.41
C ARG A 48 6.02 3.71 11.01
N ILE A 49 5.91 4.66 10.08
CA ILE A 49 4.62 5.14 9.57
C ILE A 49 3.92 4.02 8.81
N VAL A 50 4.62 3.36 7.88
CA VAL A 50 4.07 2.22 7.13
C VAL A 50 3.59 1.12 8.06
N ASP A 51 4.41 0.71 9.03
CA ASP A 51 4.04 -0.33 10.00
C ASP A 51 2.81 0.07 10.83
N THR A 52 2.73 1.34 11.25
CA THR A 52 1.58 1.85 12.00
C THR A 52 0.31 1.81 11.16
N PHE A 53 0.36 2.31 9.92
CA PHE A 53 -0.81 2.37 9.05
C PHE A 53 -1.29 0.97 8.64
N LYS A 54 -0.35 0.04 8.42
CA LYS A 54 -0.65 -1.37 8.15
C LYS A 54 -1.33 -2.03 9.34
N ALA A 55 -0.80 -1.83 10.55
CA ALA A 55 -1.42 -2.35 11.78
C ALA A 55 -2.81 -1.75 12.06
N GLN A 56 -3.08 -0.56 11.53
CA GLN A 56 -4.41 0.07 11.60
C GLN A 56 -5.36 -0.36 10.49
N GLY A 57 -4.92 -1.18 9.52
CA GLY A 57 -5.73 -1.56 8.36
C GLY A 57 -5.95 -0.42 7.36
N LEU A 58 -5.18 0.67 7.44
CA LEU A 58 -5.32 1.82 6.55
C LEU A 58 -4.59 1.62 5.22
N ILE A 59 -3.60 0.72 5.20
CA ILE A 59 -2.85 0.35 4.00
C ILE A 59 -2.62 -1.14 3.95
N HIS A 60 -2.43 -1.64 2.73
CA HIS A 60 -2.00 -3.00 2.45
C HIS A 60 -0.64 -2.96 1.78
N GLU A 61 0.17 -3.98 2.04
CA GLU A 61 1.54 -4.07 1.55
C GLU A 61 1.77 -5.45 0.93
N THR A 62 2.41 -5.46 -0.24
CA THR A 62 2.91 -6.69 -0.87
C THR A 62 4.26 -6.46 -1.53
N THR A 63 4.93 -7.53 -1.94
CA THR A 63 6.15 -7.47 -2.74
C THR A 63 5.89 -8.15 -4.09
N ILE A 64 6.13 -7.43 -5.19
CA ILE A 64 6.01 -7.96 -6.56
C ILE A 64 7.33 -7.67 -7.28
N ALA A 65 7.94 -8.69 -7.89
CA ALA A 65 9.23 -8.59 -8.59
C ALA A 65 10.35 -7.93 -7.76
N GLY A 66 10.34 -8.14 -6.43
CA GLY A 66 11.31 -7.55 -5.51
C GLY A 66 11.03 -6.11 -5.07
N GLU A 67 10.01 -5.46 -5.63
CA GLU A 67 9.59 -4.11 -5.21
C GLU A 67 8.42 -4.18 -4.22
N ARG A 68 8.52 -3.42 -3.14
CA ARG A 68 7.45 -3.29 -2.15
C ARG A 68 6.41 -2.29 -2.64
N LEU A 69 5.16 -2.73 -2.73
CA LEU A 69 4.02 -1.91 -3.14
C LEU A 69 3.10 -1.66 -1.95
N ILE A 70 2.67 -0.42 -1.82
CA ILE A 70 1.72 0.04 -0.80
C ILE A 70 0.43 0.45 -1.49
N PHE A 71 -0.69 -0.05 -0.98
CA PHE A 71 -2.04 0.23 -1.45
C PHE A 71 -2.82 0.91 -0.32
N ALA A 72 -3.53 1.99 -0.62
CA ALA A 72 -4.46 2.57 0.32
C ALA A 72 -5.66 1.63 0.49
N CYS A 73 -6.14 1.42 1.72
CA CYS A 73 -7.40 0.73 1.94
C CYS A 73 -8.54 1.58 1.38
N GLN A 74 -9.40 0.99 0.54
CA GLN A 74 -10.55 1.68 -0.04
C GLN A 74 -11.85 1.45 0.75
N CYS A 75 -11.80 0.70 1.86
CA CYS A 75 -12.96 0.46 2.71
C CYS A 75 -13.19 1.63 3.66
N ALA A 76 -14.44 2.12 3.75
CA ALA A 76 -14.80 3.29 4.56
C ALA A 76 -14.46 3.14 6.06
N ASP A 77 -14.47 1.91 6.59
CA ASP A 77 -14.05 1.56 7.95
C ASP A 77 -12.96 0.47 7.91
N GLY A 78 -11.88 0.72 7.16
CA GLY A 78 -10.78 -0.24 6.97
C GLY A 78 -10.32 -0.90 8.28
N ARG A 79 -10.23 -2.22 8.28
CA ARG A 79 -9.73 -3.04 9.39
C ARG A 79 -8.51 -3.82 8.98
N ILE A 80 -7.70 -4.20 9.96
CA ILE A 80 -6.52 -5.06 9.74
C ILE A 80 -6.88 -6.40 9.08
N ASP A 81 -8.12 -6.87 9.29
CA ASP A 81 -8.64 -8.14 8.76
C ASP A 81 -9.28 -8.01 7.37
N ASP A 82 -9.31 -6.83 6.76
CA ASP A 82 -9.87 -6.67 5.41
C ASP A 82 -8.97 -7.37 4.36
N ALA A 83 -9.59 -8.09 3.43
CA ALA A 83 -8.89 -8.77 2.36
C ALA A 83 -8.67 -7.80 1.21
N VAL A 84 -7.43 -7.77 0.72
CA VAL A 84 -7.13 -7.25 -0.61
C VAL A 84 -6.63 -8.38 -1.47
N THR A 85 -7.33 -8.61 -2.57
CA THR A 85 -6.86 -9.50 -3.63
C THR A 85 -6.05 -8.67 -4.61
N ILE A 86 -4.77 -8.99 -4.76
CA ILE A 86 -3.87 -8.32 -5.69
C ILE A 86 -3.56 -9.29 -6.82
N SER A 87 -3.88 -8.87 -8.05
CA SER A 87 -3.61 -9.62 -9.28
C SER A 87 -2.61 -8.87 -10.15
N PHE A 88 -1.69 -9.58 -10.80
CA PHE A 88 -0.73 -8.97 -11.73
C PHE A 88 -0.60 -9.76 -13.04
N CYS A 89 -0.51 -9.07 -14.20
CA CYS A 89 -0.17 -9.64 -15.51
C CYS A 89 1.35 -9.74 -15.58
N GLU A 90 1.88 -10.96 -15.72
CA GLU A 90 3.32 -11.15 -15.97
C GLU A 90 3.77 -10.57 -17.31
N ASN A 91 2.86 -10.53 -18.29
CA ASN A 91 3.20 -10.11 -19.64
C ASN A 91 3.30 -8.59 -19.82
N CYS A 92 2.46 -7.78 -19.15
CA CYS A 92 2.52 -6.31 -19.28
C CYS A 92 2.78 -5.56 -17.98
N GLY A 93 2.89 -6.26 -16.85
CA GLY A 93 3.07 -5.64 -15.54
C GLY A 93 1.84 -4.90 -15.00
N ALA A 94 0.66 -5.02 -15.64
CA ALA A 94 -0.56 -4.46 -15.10
C ALA A 94 -0.89 -5.11 -13.75
N ILE A 95 -1.13 -4.28 -12.74
CA ILE A 95 -1.54 -4.72 -11.40
C ILE A 95 -2.95 -4.22 -11.17
N TYR A 96 -3.80 -5.12 -10.69
CA TYR A 96 -5.20 -4.89 -10.33
C TYR A 96 -5.39 -5.26 -8.86
N ASP A 97 -6.15 -4.46 -8.14
CA ASP A 97 -6.47 -4.68 -6.74
C ASP A 97 -7.98 -4.67 -6.52
N THR A 98 -8.47 -5.58 -5.68
CA THR A 98 -9.87 -5.64 -5.28
C THR A 98 -9.94 -5.74 -3.76
N HIS A 99 -10.62 -4.78 -3.15
CA HIS A 99 -10.75 -4.65 -1.70
C HIS A 99 -12.09 -5.27 -1.28
N THR A 100 -12.04 -6.25 -0.38
CA THR A 100 -13.24 -6.95 0.10
C THR A 100 -13.25 -6.95 1.62
N ARG A 101 -14.35 -6.45 2.20
CA ARG A 101 -14.57 -6.53 3.64
C ARG A 101 -14.75 -7.99 4.04
N ILE A 102 -13.92 -8.48 4.96
CA ILE A 102 -14.10 -9.82 5.52
C ILE A 102 -14.94 -9.71 6.80
N SER A 103 -15.98 -10.53 6.93
CA SER A 103 -16.73 -10.62 8.19
C SER A 103 -15.86 -11.29 9.26
N ALA A 104 -15.97 -10.85 10.52
CA ALA A 104 -15.12 -11.27 11.65
C ALA A 104 -15.11 -12.79 11.96
N GLN A 105 -15.87 -13.60 11.22
CA GLN A 105 -15.99 -15.05 11.35
C GLN A 105 -15.21 -15.82 10.26
N LEU A 106 -14.71 -15.13 9.24
CA LEU A 106 -13.89 -15.71 8.17
C LEU A 106 -12.45 -15.27 8.38
N THR A 107 -11.63 -16.10 9.02
CA THR A 107 -10.17 -15.98 8.91
C THR A 107 -9.79 -16.37 7.49
N LEU A 108 -9.47 -15.42 6.61
CA LEU A 108 -8.96 -15.77 5.29
C LEU A 108 -7.84 -14.84 4.81
N SER A 109 -6.65 -15.44 4.79
CA SER A 109 -5.77 -15.61 3.64
C SER A 109 -5.71 -14.46 2.64
N GLN A 110 -4.55 -13.78 2.64
CA GLN A 110 -4.08 -13.04 1.48
C GLN A 110 -4.11 -13.97 0.27
N THR A 111 -4.97 -13.67 -0.71
CA THR A 111 -5.07 -14.46 -1.92
C THR A 111 -4.33 -13.72 -3.01
N TYR A 112 -3.14 -14.22 -3.31
CA TYR A 112 -2.31 -13.74 -4.41
C TYR A 112 -2.68 -14.52 -5.66
N GLN A 113 -3.19 -13.83 -6.68
CA GLN A 113 -3.53 -14.46 -7.94
C GLN A 113 -2.63 -13.96 -9.07
N GLN A 114 -1.73 -14.84 -9.49
CA GLN A 114 -0.85 -14.60 -10.64
C GLN A 114 -1.63 -14.90 -11.92
N THR A 115 -1.61 -13.95 -12.86
CA THR A 115 -2.24 -14.13 -14.18
C THR A 115 -1.18 -14.03 -15.28
N LYS A 116 -1.12 -15.03 -16.16
CA LYS A 116 -0.15 -15.04 -17.28
C LYS A 116 -0.39 -13.88 -18.26
N SER A 117 -1.66 -13.56 -18.50
CA SER A 117 -2.09 -12.48 -19.40
C SER A 117 -3.39 -11.85 -18.90
N CYS A 118 -3.52 -10.52 -18.93
CA CYS A 118 -4.76 -9.81 -18.59
C CYS A 118 -5.43 -9.19 -19.83
N SER A 119 -6.61 -8.60 -19.67
CA SER A 119 -7.32 -7.91 -20.77
C SER A 119 -6.57 -6.71 -21.34
N ALA A 120 -5.69 -6.06 -20.57
CA ALA A 120 -4.77 -5.03 -21.06
C ALA A 120 -3.57 -5.59 -21.86
N CYS A 121 -3.31 -6.90 -21.77
CA CYS A 121 -2.30 -7.61 -22.54
C CYS A 121 -2.88 -7.86 -23.96
N VAL A 122 -3.28 -6.79 -24.68
CA VAL A 122 -3.75 -6.85 -26.08
C VAL A 122 -2.54 -7.16 -26.96
N ILE A 123 -2.54 -8.35 -27.57
CA ILE A 123 -1.56 -8.73 -28.60
C ILE A 123 -1.67 -7.70 -29.73
N ARG A 124 -0.64 -6.88 -29.91
CA ARG A 124 -0.37 -6.18 -31.17
C ARG A 124 0.73 -6.91 -31.91
#